data_AF-A0A2G6NLF6-F1
#
_entry.id   AF-A0A2G6NLF6-F1
#
_cell.length_a   1.000
_cell.length_b   1.000
_cell.length_c   1.000
_cell.angle_alpha   90.00
_cell.angle_beta   90.00
_cell.angle_gamma   90.00
#
_symmetry.space_group_name_H-M   'P 1'
#
loop_
_entity.id
_entity.type
_entity.pdbx_description
1 polymer ?
#
loop_
_entity_poly.entity_id
_entity_poly.type
_entity_poly.pdbx_seq_one_letter_code
_entity_poly.pdbx_strand_id
1 'polypeptide(L)'
;MAAQNCAGVQGTELFVTMLVSPKTCGRCHSQEVEQWFQDRFSDVKSLERVAKTYNINIKLLAPADLDKWLTDLTNQAQNVVFSFGGAVFSFTSGVFKFIMGVILSIYLLLAKESDVYYSKRFFRAFLGEERAQNFFEILAEANVTFYKYLVGKTIDSAIIGVLCFIGLSVLGVRYAVLFAVIVGVTNMIPY
;
A
#
# COMPACT_ATOMS: atom_id res chain seq x y z
N MET A 1 63.82 38.03 -25.00
CA MET A 1 62.87 38.59 -25.99
C MET A 1 61.64 37.69 -26.10
N ALA A 2 60.71 37.75 -25.13
CA ALA A 2 59.46 36.99 -25.19
C ALA A 2 58.33 37.72 -24.44
N ALA A 3 58.24 39.04 -24.61
CA ALA A 3 57.26 39.90 -23.94
C ALA A 3 56.37 40.68 -24.92
N GLN A 4 56.24 40.26 -26.18
CA GLN A 4 55.51 41.03 -27.21
C GLN A 4 54.35 40.31 -27.89
N ASN A 5 54.06 39.03 -27.61
CA ASN A 5 53.01 38.30 -28.33
C ASN A 5 51.90 37.73 -27.43
N CYS A 6 51.44 38.50 -26.43
CA CYS A 6 50.13 38.22 -25.81
C CYS A 6 49.10 39.17 -26.42
N ALA A 7 48.50 38.76 -27.53
CA ALA A 7 47.43 39.48 -28.21
C ALA A 7 46.11 39.34 -27.44
N GLY A 8 46.04 39.93 -26.26
CA GLY A 8 44.82 39.92 -25.48
C GLY A 8 44.94 40.83 -24.28
N VAL A 9 44.83 42.14 -24.50
CA VAL A 9 43.99 43.04 -23.68
C VAL A 9 43.60 44.26 -24.53
N GLN A 10 42.41 44.20 -25.11
CA GLN A 10 41.31 45.17 -24.97
C GLN A 10 40.16 44.71 -25.90
N GLY A 11 39.05 44.26 -25.30
CA GLY A 11 37.79 44.07 -26.02
C GLY A 11 37.50 42.70 -26.66
N THR A 12 38.22 41.61 -26.33
CA THR A 12 37.90 40.27 -26.83
C THR A 12 37.52 39.31 -25.70
N GLU A 13 36.46 38.50 -25.90
CA GLU A 13 35.89 37.58 -24.89
C GLU A 13 36.74 36.34 -24.56
N LEU A 14 38.00 36.29 -25.02
CA LEU A 14 38.81 35.07 -25.02
C LEU A 14 40.04 35.21 -24.13
N PHE A 15 39.84 35.13 -22.81
CA PHE A 15 40.93 35.08 -21.83
C PHE A 15 41.25 33.70 -21.28
N VAL A 16 40.51 32.67 -21.69
CA VAL A 16 40.79 31.28 -21.28
C VAL A 16 40.55 30.35 -22.47
N THR A 17 41.53 30.23 -23.35
CA THR A 17 41.59 29.08 -24.26
C THR A 17 42.11 27.87 -23.51
N MET A 18 41.70 26.67 -23.93
CA MET A 18 42.06 25.36 -23.34
C MET A 18 43.57 25.13 -23.16
N LEU A 19 44.42 25.93 -23.83
CA LEU A 19 45.88 25.81 -23.85
C LEU A 19 46.61 26.75 -22.86
N VAL A 20 45.93 27.74 -22.24
CA VAL A 20 46.58 28.68 -21.31
C VAL A 20 45.86 28.69 -19.95
N SER A 21 46.58 28.24 -18.92
CA SER A 21 46.07 28.22 -17.55
C SER A 21 45.95 29.65 -16.98
N PRO A 22 44.92 29.96 -16.16
CA PRO A 22 44.80 31.23 -15.43
C PRO A 22 46.05 31.58 -14.59
N LYS A 23 46.78 30.56 -14.11
CA LYS A 23 48.04 30.74 -13.36
C LYS A 23 49.18 31.30 -14.20
N THR A 24 49.14 31.10 -15.52
CA THR A 24 50.16 31.59 -16.46
C THR A 24 49.93 33.06 -16.78
N CYS A 25 48.66 33.49 -16.90
CA CYS A 25 48.30 34.90 -17.15
C CYS A 25 48.52 35.81 -15.92
N GLY A 26 48.24 35.30 -14.70
CA GLY A 26 48.44 36.06 -13.46
C GLY A 26 49.90 36.41 -13.11
N ARG A 27 50.88 35.81 -13.81
CA ARG A 27 52.30 36.20 -13.70
C ARG A 27 52.63 37.49 -14.44
N CYS A 28 51.88 37.81 -15.51
CA CYS A 28 52.13 38.98 -16.36
C CYS A 28 51.11 40.11 -16.11
N HIS A 29 49.86 39.79 -15.75
CA HIS A 29 48.77 40.75 -15.53
C HIS A 29 47.97 40.40 -14.26
N SER A 30 48.56 40.61 -13.08
CA SER A 30 47.95 40.17 -11.81
C SER A 30 46.70 40.98 -11.42
N GLN A 31 46.64 42.29 -11.69
CA GLN A 31 45.51 43.13 -11.28
C GLN A 31 44.25 42.90 -12.13
N GLU A 32 44.39 42.75 -13.45
CA GLU A 32 43.26 42.54 -14.37
C GLU A 32 42.64 41.16 -14.20
N VAL A 33 43.48 40.15 -13.94
CA VAL A 33 43.01 38.78 -13.64
C VAL A 33 42.22 38.75 -12.33
N GLU A 34 42.70 39.44 -11.28
CA GLU A 34 41.97 39.51 -10.01
C GLU A 34 40.64 40.26 -10.17
N GLN A 35 40.60 41.39 -10.89
CA GLN A 35 39.36 42.10 -11.16
C GLN A 35 38.35 41.26 -11.95
N TRP A 36 38.80 40.58 -13.01
CA TRP A 36 37.93 39.69 -13.79
C TRP A 36 37.39 38.54 -12.95
N PHE A 37 38.22 37.95 -12.07
CA PHE A 37 37.74 36.92 -11.15
C PHE A 37 36.74 37.49 -10.14
N GLN A 38 36.99 38.66 -9.55
CA GLN A 38 36.04 39.29 -8.63
C GLN A 38 34.72 39.65 -9.31
N ASP A 39 34.73 40.17 -10.52
CA ASP A 39 33.52 40.50 -11.29
C ASP A 39 32.76 39.22 -11.70
N ARG A 40 33.46 38.19 -12.19
CA ARG A 40 32.84 36.91 -12.59
C ARG A 40 32.27 36.15 -11.39
N PHE A 41 32.89 36.25 -10.21
CA PHE A 41 32.37 35.67 -8.98
C PHE A 41 31.36 36.57 -8.24
N SER A 42 31.22 37.84 -8.63
CA SER A 42 30.19 38.75 -8.08
C SER A 42 28.77 38.30 -8.47
N ASP A 43 28.62 37.81 -9.71
CA ASP A 43 27.39 37.20 -10.19
C ASP A 43 27.04 35.93 -9.40
N VAL A 44 28.03 35.11 -9.02
CA VAL A 44 27.81 33.89 -8.22
C VAL A 44 27.42 34.22 -6.78
N LYS A 45 27.99 35.28 -6.19
CA LYS A 45 27.59 35.80 -4.86
C LYS A 45 26.18 36.39 -4.85
N SER A 46 25.67 36.85 -5.99
CA SER A 46 24.27 37.28 -6.12
C SER A 46 23.31 36.08 -6.10
N LEU A 47 23.71 34.97 -6.72
CA LEU A 47 22.95 33.72 -6.73
C LEU A 47 22.92 33.04 -5.35
N GLU A 48 24.01 33.09 -4.58
CA GLU A 48 24.00 32.63 -3.17
C GLU A 48 23.02 33.43 -2.31
N ARG A 49 22.92 34.75 -2.52
CA ARG A 49 21.94 35.60 -1.81
C ARG A 49 20.51 35.26 -2.21
N VAL A 50 20.23 35.08 -3.51
CA VAL A 50 18.90 34.68 -3.99
C VAL A 50 18.52 33.29 -3.47
N ALA A 51 19.45 32.33 -3.46
CA ALA A 51 19.23 31.00 -2.92
C ALA A 51 18.98 31.00 -1.41
N LYS A 52 19.66 31.87 -0.64
CA LYS A 52 19.39 32.09 0.79
C LYS A 52 18.05 32.78 1.03
N THR A 53 17.66 33.74 0.18
CA THR A 53 16.38 34.48 0.28
C THR A 53 15.18 33.59 -0.04
N TYR A 54 15.33 32.62 -0.95
CA TYR A 54 14.26 31.66 -1.28
C TYR A 54 14.38 30.31 -0.53
N ASN A 55 15.32 30.19 0.42
CA ASN A 55 15.60 28.96 1.17
C ASN A 55 15.75 27.72 0.26
N ILE A 56 16.34 27.92 -0.93
CA ILE A 56 16.56 26.86 -1.90
C ILE A 56 17.81 26.11 -1.46
N ASN A 57 17.65 24.85 -1.08
CA ASN A 57 18.76 23.97 -0.76
C ASN A 57 19.63 23.73 -2.02
N ILE A 58 20.69 24.53 -2.20
CA ILE A 58 21.69 24.38 -3.29
C ILE A 58 22.40 23.02 -3.24
N LYS A 59 22.21 22.26 -2.15
CA LYS A 59 22.62 20.87 -1.97
C LYS A 59 22.12 19.92 -3.08
N LEU A 60 21.13 20.33 -3.87
CA LEU A 60 20.62 19.59 -5.02
C LEU A 60 21.62 19.45 -6.20
N LEU A 61 22.73 20.19 -6.22
CA LEU A 61 23.75 20.15 -7.27
C LEU A 61 25.00 19.35 -6.89
N ALA A 62 25.08 18.80 -5.67
CA ALA A 62 26.14 17.88 -5.31
C ALA A 62 25.85 16.51 -5.96
N PRO A 63 26.79 15.91 -6.73
CA PRO A 63 26.55 14.64 -7.41
C PRO A 63 26.15 13.52 -6.43
N ALA A 64 26.63 13.57 -5.19
CA ALA A 64 26.31 12.62 -4.13
C ALA A 64 24.85 12.69 -3.61
N ASP A 65 24.16 13.81 -3.76
CA ASP A 65 22.76 13.97 -3.37
C ASP A 65 21.80 13.64 -4.54
N LEU A 66 22.28 13.78 -5.79
CA LEU A 66 21.56 13.35 -6.99
C LEU A 66 21.46 11.82 -7.08
N ASP A 67 22.55 11.10 -6.81
CA ASP A 67 22.57 9.64 -6.82
C ASP A 67 21.59 9.06 -5.80
N LYS A 68 21.52 9.66 -4.60
CA LYS A 68 20.58 9.23 -3.55
C LYS A 68 19.13 9.41 -3.97
N TRP A 69 18.80 10.57 -4.54
CA TRP A 69 17.45 10.83 -5.04
C TRP A 69 17.06 9.89 -6.18
N LEU A 70 17.98 9.60 -7.10
CA LEU A 70 17.76 8.62 -8.16
C LEU A 70 17.55 7.21 -7.60
N THR A 71 18.33 6.80 -6.59
CA THR A 71 18.14 5.51 -5.92
C THR A 71 16.83 5.43 -5.14
N ASP A 72 16.42 6.49 -4.46
CA ASP A 72 15.17 6.52 -3.71
C ASP A 72 13.95 6.48 -4.63
N LEU A 73 14.04 7.13 -5.80
CA LEU A 73 13.00 7.04 -6.83
C LEU A 73 12.92 5.64 -7.44
N THR A 74 14.05 5.02 -7.74
CA THR A 74 14.07 3.65 -8.27
C THR A 74 13.56 2.64 -7.24
N ASN A 75 13.92 2.78 -5.97
CA ASN A 75 13.41 1.95 -4.88
C ASN A 75 11.90 2.12 -4.68
N GLN A 76 11.39 3.35 -4.72
CA GLN A 76 9.95 3.61 -4.64
C GLN A 76 9.20 3.02 -5.84
N ALA A 77 9.73 3.18 -7.05
CA ALA A 77 9.15 2.60 -8.26
C ALA A 77 9.14 1.06 -8.19
N GLN A 78 10.23 0.44 -7.74
CA GLN A 78 10.30 -1.00 -7.52
C GLN A 78 9.29 -1.46 -6.48
N ASN A 79 9.18 -0.78 -5.34
CA ASN A 79 8.23 -1.14 -4.28
C ASN A 79 6.78 -1.06 -4.77
N VAL A 80 6.43 -0.07 -5.59
CA VAL A 80 5.11 0.01 -6.22
C VAL A 80 4.89 -1.18 -7.16
N VAL A 81 5.83 -1.47 -8.06
CA VAL A 81 5.71 -2.60 -8.99
C VAL A 81 5.58 -3.94 -8.26
N PHE A 82 6.40 -4.18 -7.23
CA PHE A 82 6.34 -5.40 -6.42
C PHE A 82 5.07 -5.47 -5.57
N SER A 83 4.59 -4.36 -5.01
CA SER A 83 3.35 -4.32 -4.24
C SER A 83 2.13 -4.62 -5.12
N PHE A 84 2.07 -4.01 -6.31
CA PHE A 84 1.01 -4.29 -7.29
C PHE A 84 1.09 -5.73 -7.81
N GLY A 85 2.28 -6.21 -8.16
CA GLY A 85 2.48 -7.60 -8.58
C GLY A 85 2.09 -8.60 -7.48
N GLY A 86 2.45 -8.31 -6.23
CA GLY A 86 2.08 -9.09 -5.06
C GLY A 86 0.57 -9.09 -4.80
N ALA A 87 -0.09 -7.94 -4.95
CA ALA A 87 -1.55 -7.83 -4.80
C ALA A 87 -2.29 -8.62 -5.89
N VAL A 88 -1.86 -8.53 -7.15
CA VAL A 88 -2.43 -9.29 -8.27
C VAL A 88 -2.22 -10.79 -8.07
N PHE A 89 -1.02 -11.21 -7.66
CA PHE A 89 -0.74 -12.61 -7.38
C PHE A 89 -1.56 -13.12 -6.20
N SER A 90 -1.67 -12.33 -5.11
CA SER A 90 -2.48 -12.67 -3.94
C SER A 90 -3.95 -12.82 -4.31
N PHE A 91 -4.51 -11.84 -5.04
CA PHE A 91 -5.89 -11.91 -5.54
C PHE A 91 -6.11 -13.14 -6.40
N THR A 92 -5.24 -13.38 -7.38
CA THR A 92 -5.32 -14.54 -8.28
C THR A 92 -5.26 -15.84 -7.49
N SER A 93 -4.31 -15.97 -6.56
CA SER A 93 -4.20 -17.13 -5.68
C SER A 93 -5.43 -17.31 -4.78
N GLY A 94 -6.03 -16.21 -4.31
CA GLY A 94 -7.27 -16.22 -3.53
C GLY A 94 -8.45 -16.73 -4.36
N VAL A 95 -8.57 -16.28 -5.61
CA VAL A 95 -9.58 -16.76 -6.56
C VAL A 95 -9.39 -18.24 -6.85
N PHE A 96 -8.16 -18.70 -7.13
CA PHE A 96 -7.89 -20.13 -7.33
C PHE A 96 -8.23 -20.96 -6.09
N LYS A 97 -7.88 -20.49 -4.89
CA LYS A 97 -8.25 -21.16 -3.63
C LYS A 97 -9.76 -21.21 -3.44
N PHE A 98 -10.48 -20.14 -3.77
CA PHE A 98 -11.93 -20.10 -3.71
C PHE A 98 -12.55 -21.13 -4.67
N ILE A 99 -12.10 -21.15 -5.93
CA ILE A 99 -12.56 -22.12 -6.93
C ILE A 99 -12.27 -23.56 -6.47
N MET A 100 -11.06 -23.83 -6.00
CA MET A 100 -10.70 -25.16 -5.47
C MET A 100 -11.54 -25.53 -4.25
N GLY A 101 -11.83 -24.58 -3.37
CA GLY A 101 -12.72 -24.77 -2.23
C GLY A 101 -14.15 -25.10 -2.66
N VAL A 102 -14.67 -24.44 -3.69
CA VAL A 102 -16.00 -24.74 -4.26
C VAL A 102 -16.03 -26.13 -4.88
N ILE A 103 -15.02 -26.48 -5.70
CA ILE A 103 -14.92 -27.81 -6.30
C ILE A 103 -14.85 -28.89 -5.21
N LEU A 104 -14.02 -28.69 -4.19
CA LEU A 104 -13.88 -29.61 -3.07
C LEU A 104 -15.18 -29.71 -2.28
N SER A 105 -15.88 -28.60 -2.04
CA SER A 105 -17.17 -28.58 -1.36
C SER A 105 -18.22 -29.40 -2.11
N ILE A 106 -18.29 -29.26 -3.44
CA ILE A 106 -19.20 -30.06 -4.28
C ILE A 106 -18.82 -31.54 -4.21
N TYR A 107 -17.54 -31.87 -4.30
CA TYR A 107 -17.07 -33.25 -4.21
C TYR A 107 -17.43 -33.90 -2.86
N LEU A 108 -17.19 -33.18 -1.75
CA LEU A 108 -17.58 -33.64 -0.41
C LEU A 108 -19.10 -33.78 -0.26
N LEU A 109 -19.88 -32.90 -0.89
CA LEU A 109 -21.33 -32.99 -0.87
C LEU A 109 -21.84 -34.23 -1.62
N LEU A 110 -21.22 -34.57 -2.76
CA LEU A 110 -21.52 -35.80 -3.50
C LEU A 110 -21.12 -37.05 -2.72
N ALA A 111 -20.02 -37.00 -1.97
CA ALA A 111 -19.53 -38.09 -1.11
C ALA A 111 -20.23 -38.15 0.27
N LYS A 112 -21.23 -37.30 0.53
CA LYS A 112 -21.88 -37.18 1.84
C LYS A 112 -22.42 -38.52 2.37
N GLU A 113 -23.06 -39.32 1.53
CA GLU A 113 -23.65 -40.60 1.98
C GLU A 113 -22.58 -41.58 2.45
N SER A 114 -21.49 -41.69 1.70
CA SER A 114 -20.33 -42.51 2.08
C SER A 114 -19.66 -41.97 3.36
N ASP A 115 -19.46 -40.66 3.47
CA ASP A 115 -18.78 -40.06 4.63
C ASP A 115 -19.59 -40.21 5.92
N VAL A 116 -20.92 -40.10 5.85
CA VAL A 116 -21.81 -40.36 6.98
C VAL A 116 -21.77 -41.83 7.38
N TYR A 117 -21.73 -42.75 6.40
CA TYR A 117 -21.62 -44.18 6.66
C TYR A 117 -20.30 -44.52 7.37
N TYR A 118 -19.16 -44.04 6.84
CA TYR A 118 -17.85 -44.27 7.44
C TYR A 118 -17.75 -43.65 8.84
N SER A 119 -18.27 -42.44 9.02
CA SER A 119 -18.31 -41.77 10.33
C SER A 119 -19.11 -42.59 11.35
N LYS A 120 -20.33 -43.06 10.99
CA LYS A 120 -21.13 -43.91 11.88
C LYS A 120 -20.43 -45.20 12.24
N ARG A 121 -19.77 -45.85 11.28
CA ARG A 121 -18.99 -47.07 11.51
C ARG A 121 -17.78 -46.82 12.41
N PHE A 122 -17.09 -45.69 12.23
CA PHE A 122 -15.96 -45.29 13.07
C PHE A 122 -16.40 -45.06 14.53
N PHE A 123 -17.48 -44.31 14.75
CA PHE A 123 -18.01 -44.07 16.10
C PHE A 123 -18.51 -45.35 16.77
N ARG A 124 -19.16 -46.26 16.03
CA ARG A 124 -19.57 -47.58 16.56
C ARG A 124 -18.37 -48.44 16.95
N ALA A 125 -17.31 -48.44 16.14
CA ALA A 125 -16.09 -49.19 16.44
C ALA A 125 -15.33 -48.62 17.67
N PHE A 126 -15.34 -47.30 17.85
CA PHE A 126 -14.58 -46.65 18.92
C PHE A 126 -15.33 -46.62 20.27
N LEU A 127 -16.64 -46.38 20.25
CA LEU A 127 -17.47 -46.20 21.46
C LEU A 127 -18.25 -47.47 21.85
N GLY A 128 -18.38 -48.44 20.94
CA GLY A 128 -19.31 -49.56 21.05
C GLY A 128 -20.71 -49.23 20.53
N GLU A 129 -21.48 -50.25 20.13
CA GLU A 129 -22.77 -50.10 19.44
C GLU A 129 -23.78 -49.25 20.26
N GLU A 130 -23.91 -49.53 21.55
CA GLU A 130 -24.90 -48.90 22.45
C GLU A 130 -24.57 -47.43 22.73
N ARG A 131 -23.31 -47.11 23.05
CA ARG A 131 -22.89 -45.72 23.30
C ARG A 131 -22.89 -44.88 22.03
N ALA A 132 -22.55 -45.46 20.89
CA ALA A 132 -22.59 -44.76 19.60
C ALA A 132 -24.02 -44.42 19.19
N GLN A 133 -24.99 -45.32 19.44
CA GLN A 133 -26.40 -45.02 19.17
C GLN A 133 -26.90 -43.86 20.03
N ASN A 134 -26.66 -43.90 21.35
CA ASN A 134 -27.03 -42.80 22.25
C ASN A 134 -26.39 -41.47 21.83
N PHE A 135 -25.14 -41.49 21.37
CA PHE A 135 -24.45 -40.30 20.86
C PHE A 135 -25.15 -39.69 19.64
N PHE A 136 -25.54 -40.52 18.65
CA PHE A 136 -26.25 -40.03 17.46
C PHE A 136 -27.66 -39.53 17.78
N GLU A 137 -28.34 -40.11 18.77
CA GLU A 137 -29.64 -39.64 19.26
C GLU A 137 -29.52 -38.25 19.88
N ILE A 138 -28.56 -38.04 20.78
CA ILE A 138 -28.27 -36.72 21.37
C ILE A 138 -27.90 -35.70 20.29
N LEU A 139 -27.09 -36.09 19.31
CA LEU A 139 -26.70 -35.20 18.21
C LEU A 139 -27.90 -34.81 17.33
N ALA A 140 -28.84 -35.73 17.10
CA ALA A 140 -30.07 -35.45 16.37
C ALA A 140 -30.97 -34.48 17.15
N GLU A 141 -31.12 -34.68 18.45
CA GLU A 141 -31.89 -33.78 19.32
C GLU A 141 -31.25 -32.38 19.40
N ALA A 142 -29.92 -32.32 19.51
CA ALA A 142 -29.17 -31.07 19.48
C ALA A 142 -29.38 -30.33 18.15
N ASN A 143 -29.36 -31.03 17.01
CA ASN A 143 -29.61 -30.43 15.70
C ASN A 143 -31.03 -29.84 15.59
N VAL A 144 -32.05 -30.54 16.09
CA VAL A 144 -33.43 -30.04 16.11
C VAL A 144 -33.55 -28.79 17.00
N THR A 145 -32.90 -28.81 18.16
CA THR A 145 -32.91 -27.67 19.10
C THR A 145 -32.19 -26.47 18.51
N PHE A 146 -31.02 -26.68 17.90
CA PHE A 146 -30.26 -25.63 17.24
C PHE A 146 -31.01 -25.03 16.06
N TYR A 147 -31.67 -25.86 15.25
CA TYR A 147 -32.54 -25.39 14.16
C TYR A 147 -33.67 -24.49 14.68
N LYS A 148 -34.39 -24.94 15.72
CA LYS A 148 -35.46 -24.13 16.33
C LYS A 148 -34.94 -22.82 16.92
N TYR A 149 -33.77 -22.84 17.56
CA TYR A 149 -33.11 -21.65 18.07
C TYR A 149 -32.77 -20.66 16.96
N LEU A 150 -32.16 -21.13 15.86
CA LEU A 150 -31.74 -20.28 14.75
C LEU A 150 -32.94 -19.64 14.03
N VAL A 151 -34.03 -20.39 13.85
CA VAL A 151 -35.29 -19.87 13.34
C VAL A 151 -35.86 -18.81 14.28
N GLY A 152 -35.91 -19.10 15.59
CA GLY A 152 -36.37 -18.14 16.59
C GLY A 152 -35.55 -16.84 16.59
N LYS A 153 -34.22 -16.95 16.54
CA LYS A 153 -33.31 -15.80 16.46
C LYS A 153 -33.45 -14.99 15.18
N THR A 154 -33.72 -15.65 14.05
CA THR A 154 -33.96 -14.97 12.77
C THR A 154 -35.25 -14.15 12.81
N ILE A 155 -36.31 -14.70 13.44
CA ILE A 155 -37.57 -13.98 13.61
C ILE A 155 -37.40 -12.79 14.56
N ASP A 156 -36.72 -13.00 15.70
CA ASP A 156 -36.42 -11.95 16.67
C ASP A 156 -35.61 -10.80 16.04
N SER A 157 -34.56 -11.11 15.28
CA SER A 157 -33.74 -10.10 14.60
C SER A 157 -34.50 -9.35 13.51
N ALA A 158 -35.40 -10.02 12.79
CA ALA A 158 -36.28 -9.38 11.82
C ALA A 158 -37.26 -8.40 12.49
N ILE A 159 -37.87 -8.78 13.61
CA ILE A 159 -38.76 -7.90 14.38
C ILE A 159 -38.00 -6.65 14.85
N ILE A 160 -36.81 -6.82 15.43
CA ILE A 160 -35.98 -5.71 15.89
C ILE A 160 -35.55 -4.80 14.73
N GLY A 161 -35.20 -5.36 13.57
CA GLY A 161 -34.91 -4.59 12.36
C GLY A 161 -36.09 -3.73 11.90
N VAL A 162 -37.31 -4.29 11.87
CA VAL A 162 -38.54 -3.56 11.50
C VAL A 162 -38.87 -2.47 12.52
N LEU A 163 -38.76 -2.76 13.83
CA LEU A 163 -38.97 -1.77 14.88
C LEU A 163 -37.96 -0.62 14.80
N CYS A 164 -36.69 -0.93 14.52
CA CYS A 164 -35.64 0.07 14.29
C CYS A 164 -35.95 0.95 13.08
N PHE A 165 -36.41 0.36 11.97
CA PHE A 165 -36.83 1.10 10.79
C PHE A 165 -37.98 2.07 11.09
N ILE A 166 -39.03 1.61 11.76
CA ILE A 166 -40.18 2.44 12.15
C ILE A 166 -39.71 3.57 13.09
N GLY A 167 -38.94 3.25 14.11
CA GLY A 167 -38.42 4.24 15.08
C GLY A 167 -37.58 5.33 14.42
N LEU A 168 -36.63 4.96 13.56
CA LEU A 168 -35.78 5.93 12.85
C LEU A 168 -36.53 6.73 11.78
N SER A 169 -37.55 6.13 11.16
CA SER A 169 -38.41 6.81 10.18
C SER A 169 -39.27 7.88 10.85
N VAL A 170 -39.84 7.60 12.04
CA VAL A 170 -40.59 8.58 12.84
C VAL A 170 -39.68 9.73 13.29
N LEU A 171 -38.40 9.45 13.58
CA LEU A 171 -37.41 10.46 13.94
C LEU A 171 -36.88 11.29 12.75
N GLY A 172 -37.31 11.00 11.51
CA GLY A 172 -36.90 11.75 10.32
C GLY A 172 -35.44 11.53 9.89
N VAL A 173 -34.83 10.39 10.26
CA VAL A 173 -33.44 10.08 9.91
C VAL A 173 -33.34 9.68 8.43
N ARG A 174 -32.53 10.42 7.65
CA ARG A 174 -32.36 10.21 6.19
C ARG A 174 -31.93 8.79 5.80
N TYR A 175 -31.19 8.10 6.66
CA TYR A 175 -30.65 6.76 6.41
C TYR A 175 -31.30 5.67 7.28
N ALA A 176 -32.57 5.85 7.68
CA ALA A 176 -33.30 4.92 8.55
C ALA A 176 -33.24 3.46 8.08
N VAL A 177 -33.40 3.21 6.78
CA VAL A 177 -33.34 1.85 6.19
C VAL A 177 -31.97 1.21 6.40
N LEU A 178 -30.89 1.96 6.13
CA LEU A 178 -29.53 1.44 6.21
C LEU A 178 -29.17 1.04 7.65
N PHE A 179 -29.50 1.89 8.63
CA PHE A 179 -29.29 1.58 10.03
C PHE A 179 -30.14 0.41 10.51
N ALA A 180 -31.40 0.33 10.10
CA ALA A 180 -32.29 -0.78 10.45
C ALA A 180 -31.78 -2.14 9.95
N VAL A 181 -31.23 -2.19 8.72
CA VAL A 181 -30.62 -3.41 8.17
C VAL A 181 -29.35 -3.79 8.94
N ILE A 182 -28.48 -2.83 9.26
CA ILE A 182 -27.27 -3.10 10.04
C ILE A 182 -27.65 -3.66 11.41
N VAL A 183 -28.57 -3.01 12.13
CA VAL A 183 -29.03 -3.48 13.45
C VAL A 183 -29.69 -4.86 13.35
N GLY A 184 -30.54 -5.09 12.35
CA GLY A 184 -31.19 -6.39 12.15
C GLY A 184 -30.19 -7.52 11.87
N VAL A 185 -29.19 -7.28 11.01
CA VAL A 185 -28.16 -8.28 10.69
C VAL A 185 -27.21 -8.50 11.87
N THR A 186 -26.77 -7.43 12.55
CA THR A 186 -25.87 -7.55 13.72
C THR A 186 -26.57 -8.27 14.88
N ASN A 187 -27.88 -8.05 15.07
CA ASN A 187 -28.65 -8.74 16.10
C ASN A 187 -28.93 -10.23 15.78
N MET A 188 -28.64 -10.68 14.56
CA MET A 188 -28.71 -12.10 14.19
C MET A 188 -27.52 -12.89 14.76
N ILE A 189 -26.39 -12.24 15.05
CA ILE A 189 -25.21 -12.91 15.61
C ILE A 189 -25.48 -13.21 17.10
N PRO A 190 -25.55 -14.49 17.51
CA PRO A 190 -25.72 -14.84 18.90
C PRO A 190 -24.46 -14.47 19.69
N TYR A 191 -24.64 -13.79 20.82
CA TYR A 191 -23.59 -13.41 21.78
C TYR A 191 -23.46 -14.44 22.90
#